data_AF-A0A2I8A9M1-F1
#
_entry.id   AF-A0A2I8A9M1-F1
#
_cell.length_a   1.000
_cell.length_b   1.000
_cell.length_c   1.000
_cell.angle_alpha   90.00
_cell.angle_beta   90.00
_cell.angle_gamma   90.00
#
_symmetry.space_group_name_H-M   'P 1'
#
loop_
_entity.id
_entity.type
_entity.pdbx_description
1 polymer ?
#
loop_
_entity_poly.entity_id
_entity_poly.type
_entity_poly.pdbx_seq_one_letter_code
_entity_poly.pdbx_strand_id
1 'polypeptide(L)'
;MSHRVNQSEVFTNQSRKYIKYVTALSCLTLGLTNAELASAHKVEIAADVGATLHIQPNDNPRAGETAQAWFALTRKGGKTIPLAQCNCQLAIYAEPHSPGEPALIEPSLKPVNAERYQGIPGADITFPKPGIYQLQLTGKPKSGANFQPFKFNFEVTVAAGVGVKKNPVSSQQTIDDVAIEKNLSSFPVWAIAIPTVTFLGIAFGVWQLQKGKGSAD
;
A
#
# COMPACT_ATOMS: atom_id res chain seq x y z
N MET A 1 -63.32 36.32 24.86
CA MET A 1 -62.13 36.99 25.43
C MET A 1 -60.92 36.50 24.65
N SER A 2 -60.30 37.38 23.86
CA SER A 2 -59.26 37.04 22.88
C SER A 2 -57.90 36.89 23.57
N HIS A 3 -57.30 35.70 23.54
CA HIS A 3 -55.90 35.49 23.94
C HIS A 3 -55.02 35.53 22.68
N ARG A 4 -54.40 36.69 22.44
CA ARG A 4 -53.26 36.82 21.53
C ARG A 4 -52.08 36.06 22.12
N VAL A 5 -51.70 34.95 21.49
CA VAL A 5 -50.39 34.31 21.74
C VAL A 5 -49.32 35.13 21.04
N ASN A 6 -48.31 35.54 21.80
CA ASN A 6 -47.23 36.43 21.38
C ASN A 6 -46.24 35.67 20.47
N GLN A 7 -46.22 35.97 19.16
CA GLN A 7 -45.47 35.21 18.16
C GLN A 7 -43.93 35.37 18.24
N SER A 8 -43.42 36.28 19.07
CA SER A 8 -41.97 36.53 19.23
C SER A 8 -41.23 35.47 20.04
N GLU A 9 -41.91 34.72 20.92
CA GLU A 9 -41.29 33.64 21.71
C GLU A 9 -41.11 32.34 20.91
N VAL A 10 -41.90 32.13 19.86
CA VAL A 10 -41.87 30.89 19.06
C VAL A 10 -40.62 30.85 18.15
N PHE A 11 -40.21 32.00 17.61
CA PHE A 11 -39.07 32.08 16.69
C PHE A 11 -37.71 31.80 17.34
N THR A 12 -37.54 32.12 18.63
CA THR A 12 -36.24 31.98 19.32
C THR A 12 -35.95 30.56 19.80
N ASN A 13 -36.98 29.72 19.93
CA ASN A 13 -36.83 28.34 20.40
C ASN A 13 -36.63 27.34 19.24
N GLN A 14 -37.14 27.65 18.05
CA GLN A 14 -36.94 26.81 16.85
C GLN A 14 -35.50 26.92 16.33
N SER A 15 -34.92 28.12 16.28
CA SER A 15 -33.56 28.35 15.77
C SER A 15 -32.46 27.70 16.64
N ARG A 16 -32.65 27.61 17.97
CA ARG A 16 -31.70 26.93 18.88
C ARG A 16 -31.62 25.42 18.68
N LYS A 17 -32.68 24.77 18.19
CA LYS A 17 -32.68 23.32 17.93
C LYS A 17 -31.90 23.00 16.66
N TYR A 18 -32.10 23.77 15.59
CA TYR A 18 -31.40 23.56 14.31
C TYR A 18 -29.88 23.75 14.42
N ILE A 19 -29.40 24.71 15.21
CA ILE A 19 -27.95 24.95 15.39
C ILE A 19 -27.24 23.77 16.08
N LYS A 20 -27.93 23.04 16.99
CA LYS A 20 -27.39 21.83 17.64
C LYS A 20 -27.28 20.64 16.69
N TYR A 21 -28.21 20.49 15.75
CA TYR A 21 -28.18 19.38 14.78
C TYR A 21 -27.16 19.62 13.66
N VAL A 22 -26.94 20.86 13.23
CA VAL A 22 -25.95 21.20 12.20
C VAL A 22 -24.52 20.95 12.69
N THR A 23 -24.22 21.22 13.97
CA THR A 23 -22.91 20.93 14.55
C THR A 23 -22.69 19.43 14.83
N ALA A 24 -23.75 18.67 15.13
CA ALA A 24 -23.66 17.21 15.27
C ALA A 24 -23.51 16.49 13.92
N LEU A 25 -24.11 16.99 12.83
CA LEU A 25 -24.00 16.38 11.50
C LEU A 25 -22.64 16.65 10.82
N SER A 26 -21.99 17.77 11.12
CA SER A 26 -20.71 18.15 10.51
C SER A 26 -19.51 17.33 11.02
N CYS A 27 -19.64 16.60 12.14
CA CYS A 27 -18.57 15.77 12.68
C CYS A 27 -18.55 14.34 12.10
N LEU A 28 -19.63 13.93 11.40
CA LEU A 28 -19.75 12.57 10.87
C LEU A 28 -19.14 12.38 9.47
N THR A 29 -18.75 13.47 8.80
CA THR A 29 -18.26 13.42 7.41
C THR A 29 -16.73 13.44 7.26
N LEU A 30 -15.96 13.51 8.35
CA LEU A 30 -14.49 13.61 8.34
C LEU A 30 -13.75 12.27 8.51
N GLY A 31 -14.45 11.13 8.41
CA GLY A 31 -13.89 9.81 8.75
C GLY A 31 -13.59 8.84 7.60
N LEU A 32 -13.90 9.16 6.35
CA LEU A 32 -13.64 8.26 5.21
C LEU A 32 -12.25 8.54 4.62
N THR A 33 -11.20 8.33 5.41
CA THR A 33 -9.88 8.11 4.81
C THR A 33 -9.89 6.70 4.24
N ASN A 34 -9.85 6.60 2.91
CA ASN A 34 -9.56 5.35 2.24
C ASN A 34 -8.12 4.99 2.64
N ALA A 35 -7.97 4.19 3.69
CA ALA A 35 -6.76 3.42 3.87
C ALA A 35 -6.68 2.54 2.62
N GLU A 36 -5.78 2.89 1.69
CA GLU A 36 -5.39 1.96 0.64
C GLU A 36 -4.82 0.75 1.36
N LEU A 37 -5.65 -0.30 1.51
CA LEU A 37 -5.16 -1.62 1.80
C LEU A 37 -4.21 -1.93 0.65
N ALA A 38 -2.91 -1.84 0.90
CA ALA A 38 -1.91 -2.45 0.04
C ALA A 38 -2.29 -3.93 -0.03
N SER A 39 -3.00 -4.31 -1.09
CA SER A 39 -3.29 -5.70 -1.38
C SER A 39 -1.97 -6.32 -1.77
N ALA A 40 -1.28 -6.90 -0.79
CA ALA A 40 0.02 -7.54 -0.96
C ALA A 40 -0.02 -8.69 -1.97
N HIS A 41 -1.21 -9.17 -2.34
CA HIS A 41 -1.36 -10.30 -3.24
C HIS A 41 -1.94 -9.85 -4.57
N LYS A 42 -1.13 -9.92 -5.63
CA LYS A 42 -1.57 -9.64 -7.00
C LYS A 42 -2.29 -10.85 -7.55
N VAL A 43 -3.56 -10.67 -7.94
CA VAL A 43 -4.42 -11.71 -8.49
C VAL A 43 -4.68 -11.43 -9.96
N GLU A 44 -4.44 -12.43 -10.81
CA GLU A 44 -4.74 -12.39 -12.24
C GLU A 44 -5.72 -13.52 -12.58
N ILE A 45 -6.63 -13.29 -13.54
CA ILE A 45 -7.66 -14.26 -13.95
C ILE A 45 -7.70 -14.37 -15.47
N ALA A 46 -7.70 -15.60 -15.98
CA ALA A 46 -7.77 -15.91 -17.40
C ALA A 46 -8.65 -17.16 -17.59
N ALA A 47 -9.72 -17.01 -18.38
CA ALA A 47 -10.71 -18.06 -18.59
C ALA A 47 -11.27 -18.66 -17.28
N ASP A 48 -11.01 -19.93 -16.99
CA ASP A 48 -11.44 -20.61 -15.76
C ASP A 48 -10.34 -20.75 -14.70
N VAL A 49 -9.20 -20.07 -14.88
CA VAL A 49 -8.03 -20.11 -13.98
C VAL A 49 -7.79 -18.74 -13.33
N GLY A 50 -7.60 -18.73 -12.02
CA GLY A 50 -7.08 -17.60 -11.26
C GLY A 50 -5.71 -17.93 -10.68
N ALA A 51 -4.84 -16.93 -10.61
CA ALA A 51 -3.50 -17.05 -10.05
C ALA A 51 -3.23 -15.91 -9.07
N THR A 52 -2.70 -16.26 -7.90
CA THR A 52 -2.15 -15.28 -6.95
C THR A 52 -0.65 -15.50 -6.84
N LEU A 53 0.13 -14.44 -7.08
CA LEU A 53 1.57 -14.46 -6.87
C LEU A 53 1.89 -14.09 -5.42
N HIS A 54 2.82 -14.83 -4.82
CA HIS A 54 3.56 -14.42 -3.63
C HIS A 54 5.05 -14.64 -3.82
N ILE A 55 5.86 -13.79 -3.20
CA ILE A 55 7.32 -13.83 -3.19
C ILE A 55 7.80 -13.71 -1.74
N GLN A 56 8.49 -14.71 -1.24
CA GLN A 56 8.99 -14.71 0.14
C GLN A 56 10.15 -13.72 0.34
N PRO A 57 10.27 -13.15 1.55
CA PRO A 57 9.42 -13.38 2.73
C PRO A 57 8.13 -12.55 2.79
N ASN A 58 7.99 -11.47 2.02
CA ASN A 58 6.94 -10.47 2.22
C ASN A 58 6.60 -9.64 0.96
N ASP A 59 6.66 -10.27 -0.21
CA ASP A 59 6.39 -9.66 -1.53
C ASP A 59 7.30 -8.47 -1.87
N ASN A 60 8.45 -8.38 -1.19
CA ASN A 60 9.46 -7.34 -1.39
C ASN A 60 10.83 -7.95 -1.73
N PRO A 61 10.97 -8.58 -2.92
CA PRO A 61 12.24 -9.16 -3.32
C PRO A 61 13.34 -8.11 -3.45
N ARG A 62 14.57 -8.53 -3.18
CA ARG A 62 15.76 -7.68 -3.23
C ARG A 62 16.77 -8.21 -4.24
N ALA A 63 17.38 -7.30 -4.99
CA ALA A 63 18.35 -7.67 -6.01
C ALA A 63 19.59 -8.34 -5.41
N GLY A 64 20.02 -9.44 -6.00
CA GLY A 64 21.14 -10.25 -5.52
C GLY A 64 20.81 -11.18 -4.35
N GLU A 65 19.57 -11.17 -3.85
CA GLU A 65 19.09 -12.09 -2.83
C GLU A 65 18.15 -13.12 -3.48
N THR A 66 18.28 -14.38 -3.10
CA THR A 66 17.36 -15.43 -3.56
C THR A 66 16.03 -15.29 -2.84
N ALA A 67 14.95 -15.18 -3.61
CA ALA A 67 13.58 -15.14 -3.13
C ALA A 67 12.79 -16.31 -3.73
N GLN A 68 11.96 -16.97 -2.92
CA GLN A 68 11.07 -18.00 -3.42
C GLN A 68 9.75 -17.35 -3.87
N ALA A 69 9.44 -17.47 -5.15
CA ALA A 69 8.13 -17.11 -5.69
C ALA A 69 7.26 -18.36 -5.82
N TRP A 70 5.97 -18.24 -5.53
CA TRP A 70 4.99 -19.29 -5.78
C TRP A 70 3.66 -18.71 -6.24
N PHE A 71 2.92 -19.52 -7.00
CA PHE A 71 1.69 -19.12 -7.66
C PHE A 71 0.54 -20.00 -7.17
N ALA A 72 -0.37 -19.45 -6.37
CA ALA A 72 -1.59 -20.15 -6.01
C ALA A 72 -2.54 -20.19 -7.21
N LEU A 73 -2.41 -21.24 -8.02
CA LEU A 73 -3.29 -21.50 -9.14
C LEU A 73 -4.59 -22.15 -8.66
N THR A 74 -5.71 -21.59 -9.06
CA THR A 74 -7.04 -22.11 -8.74
C THR A 74 -7.95 -22.11 -9.96
N ARG A 75 -8.88 -23.05 -10.00
CA ARG A 75 -9.99 -23.04 -10.94
C ARG A 75 -11.15 -22.23 -10.38
N LYS A 76 -12.12 -21.88 -11.25
CA LYS A 76 -13.45 -21.45 -10.81
C LYS A 76 -13.99 -22.39 -9.72
N GLY A 77 -14.45 -21.81 -8.60
CA GLY A 77 -14.84 -22.55 -7.41
C GLY A 77 -13.72 -22.79 -6.38
N GLY A 78 -12.52 -22.25 -6.62
CA GLY A 78 -11.43 -22.22 -5.63
C GLY A 78 -10.58 -23.49 -5.55
N LYS A 79 -10.79 -24.46 -6.45
CA LYS A 79 -10.02 -25.72 -6.48
C LYS A 79 -8.59 -25.46 -6.94
N THR A 80 -7.60 -25.83 -6.14
CA THR A 80 -6.18 -25.68 -6.48
C THR A 80 -5.78 -26.49 -7.72
N ILE A 81 -4.93 -25.89 -8.56
CA ILE A 81 -4.25 -26.55 -9.68
C ILE A 81 -2.79 -26.81 -9.25
N PRO A 82 -2.42 -28.05 -8.91
CA PRO A 82 -1.04 -28.38 -8.58
C PRO A 82 -0.16 -28.40 -9.84
N LEU A 83 1.14 -28.12 -9.68
CA LEU A 83 2.13 -28.18 -10.75
C LEU A 83 2.17 -29.56 -11.44
N ALA A 84 1.88 -30.63 -10.70
CA ALA A 84 1.78 -31.98 -11.25
C ALA A 84 0.73 -32.10 -12.38
N GLN A 85 -0.29 -31.24 -12.40
CA GLN A 85 -1.36 -31.20 -13.41
C GLN A 85 -1.13 -30.14 -14.50
N CYS A 86 -0.09 -29.32 -14.38
CA CYS A 86 0.19 -28.22 -15.31
C CYS A 86 1.50 -28.41 -16.06
N ASN A 87 1.47 -28.21 -17.38
CA ASN A 87 2.66 -27.89 -18.16
C ASN A 87 2.89 -26.39 -18.05
N CYS A 88 3.39 -25.97 -16.88
CA CYS A 88 3.60 -24.57 -16.54
C CYS A 88 5.04 -24.15 -16.88
N GLN A 89 5.21 -22.91 -17.29
CA GLN A 89 6.50 -22.28 -17.54
C GLN A 89 6.50 -20.86 -16.98
N LEU A 90 7.64 -20.45 -16.41
CA LEU A 90 7.86 -19.11 -15.89
C LEU A 90 8.99 -18.44 -16.67
N ALA A 91 8.71 -17.27 -17.22
CA ALA A 91 9.68 -16.40 -17.87
C ALA A 91 9.69 -15.05 -17.14
N ILE A 92 10.87 -14.47 -16.95
CA ILE A 92 11.06 -13.21 -16.23
C ILE A 92 11.72 -12.21 -17.15
N TYR A 93 11.12 -11.04 -17.29
CA TYR A 93 11.61 -9.93 -18.10
C TYR A 93 11.89 -8.72 -17.22
N ALA A 94 12.94 -7.96 -17.50
CA ALA A 94 13.12 -6.64 -16.90
C ALA A 94 12.27 -5.62 -17.67
N GLU A 95 11.64 -4.67 -16.99
CA GLU A 95 10.85 -3.63 -17.65
C GLU A 95 11.66 -2.33 -17.81
N PRO A 96 11.53 -1.61 -18.94
CA PRO A 96 10.78 -2.02 -20.14
C PRO A 96 11.50 -3.11 -20.95
N HIS A 97 10.74 -4.02 -21.56
CA HIS A 97 11.25 -4.97 -22.55
C HIS A 97 10.51 -4.83 -23.89
N SER A 98 11.18 -5.24 -24.98
CA SER A 98 10.54 -5.26 -26.31
C SER A 98 9.79 -6.57 -26.56
N PRO A 99 8.69 -6.58 -27.32
CA PRO A 99 8.05 -7.81 -27.74
C PRO A 99 9.03 -8.74 -28.48
N GLY A 100 9.11 -10.00 -28.06
CA GLY A 100 10.00 -11.00 -28.66
C GLY A 100 11.44 -10.97 -28.16
N GLU A 101 11.78 -10.06 -27.24
CA GLU A 101 13.03 -10.13 -26.48
C GLU A 101 13.07 -11.44 -25.67
N PRO A 102 14.22 -12.13 -25.60
CA PRO A 102 14.36 -13.32 -24.78
C PRO A 102 14.13 -13.00 -23.30
N ALA A 103 13.63 -13.97 -22.54
CA ALA A 103 13.50 -13.83 -21.11
C ALA A 103 14.88 -13.66 -20.46
N LEU A 104 14.96 -12.77 -19.47
CA LEU A 104 16.16 -12.57 -18.67
C LEU A 104 16.47 -13.79 -17.80
N ILE A 105 15.42 -14.42 -17.27
CA ILE A 105 15.51 -15.61 -16.41
C ILE A 105 14.34 -16.56 -16.73
N GLU A 106 14.64 -17.84 -16.88
CA GLU A 106 13.65 -18.91 -17.07
C GLU A 106 13.84 -19.99 -16.00
N PRO A 107 13.40 -19.73 -14.74
CA PRO A 107 13.62 -20.69 -13.67
C PRO A 107 12.75 -21.94 -13.84
N SER A 108 13.30 -23.10 -13.48
CA SER A 108 12.52 -24.33 -13.42
C SER A 108 11.50 -24.28 -12.28
N LEU A 109 10.25 -24.62 -12.58
CA LEU A 109 9.19 -24.70 -11.59
C LEU A 109 9.29 -26.02 -10.79
N LYS A 110 9.16 -25.91 -9.47
CA LYS A 110 9.09 -27.02 -8.51
C LYS A 110 7.77 -26.94 -7.71
N PRO A 111 7.24 -28.08 -7.23
CA PRO A 111 6.07 -28.07 -6.37
C PRO A 111 6.43 -27.45 -5.01
N VAL A 112 5.62 -26.51 -4.55
CA VAL A 112 5.73 -25.86 -3.24
C VAL A 112 4.44 -26.08 -2.45
N ASN A 113 4.59 -26.33 -1.15
CA ASN A 113 3.49 -26.30 -0.19
C ASN A 113 3.62 -25.00 0.60
N ALA A 114 2.64 -24.11 0.47
CA ALA A 114 2.65 -22.81 1.12
C ALA A 114 1.23 -22.45 1.56
N GLU A 115 1.11 -21.89 2.75
CA GLU A 115 -0.17 -21.56 3.36
C GLU A 115 -1.12 -22.77 3.35
N ARG A 116 -2.28 -22.64 2.70
CA ARG A 116 -3.28 -23.70 2.51
C ARG A 116 -3.11 -24.48 1.20
N TYR A 117 -2.18 -24.09 0.34
CA TYR A 117 -1.99 -24.65 -0.99
C TYR A 117 -0.95 -25.76 -1.00
N GLN A 118 -1.20 -26.81 -1.78
CA GLN A 118 -0.34 -27.99 -1.87
C GLN A 118 0.11 -28.22 -3.32
N GLY A 119 1.41 -28.45 -3.49
CA GLY A 119 2.04 -28.78 -4.77
C GLY A 119 1.88 -27.70 -5.83
N ILE A 120 1.72 -26.44 -5.44
CA ILE A 120 1.57 -25.32 -6.38
C ILE A 120 2.89 -25.02 -7.10
N PRO A 121 2.86 -24.41 -8.30
CA PRO A 121 4.08 -23.97 -8.97
C PRO A 121 4.85 -22.95 -8.12
N GLY A 122 6.13 -23.18 -7.91
CA GLY A 122 7.04 -22.20 -7.33
C GLY A 122 8.46 -22.32 -7.90
N ALA A 123 9.27 -21.31 -7.67
CA ALA A 123 10.65 -21.21 -8.13
C ALA A 123 11.47 -20.36 -7.17
N ASP A 124 12.77 -20.68 -7.05
CA ASP A 124 13.72 -19.76 -6.43
C ASP A 124 14.25 -18.82 -7.52
N ILE A 125 14.21 -17.52 -7.26
CA ILE A 125 14.57 -16.46 -8.21
C ILE A 125 15.58 -15.56 -7.54
N THR A 126 16.65 -15.20 -8.26
CA THR A 126 17.58 -14.15 -7.84
C THR A 126 17.57 -13.06 -8.89
N PHE A 127 16.96 -11.92 -8.56
CA PHE A 127 16.90 -10.78 -9.46
C PHE A 127 18.27 -10.09 -9.53
N PRO A 128 18.85 -9.83 -10.71
CA PRO A 128 20.23 -9.35 -10.80
C PRO A 128 20.39 -7.88 -10.39
N LYS A 129 19.35 -7.06 -10.60
CA LYS A 129 19.38 -5.61 -10.33
C LYS A 129 18.06 -5.12 -9.75
N PRO A 130 18.06 -3.99 -9.01
CA PRO A 130 16.82 -3.33 -8.61
C PRO A 130 16.08 -2.82 -9.84
N GLY A 131 14.76 -2.80 -9.78
CA GLY A 131 13.92 -2.35 -10.90
C GLY A 131 12.58 -3.06 -10.95
N ILE A 132 11.84 -2.83 -12.02
CA ILE A 132 10.55 -3.46 -12.28
C ILE A 132 10.78 -4.67 -13.19
N TYR A 133 10.13 -5.78 -12.87
CA TYR A 133 10.18 -7.01 -13.65
C TYR A 133 8.77 -7.50 -13.94
N GLN A 134 8.61 -8.17 -15.07
CA GLN A 134 7.41 -8.94 -15.40
C GLN A 134 7.68 -10.43 -15.21
N LEU A 135 6.94 -11.05 -14.29
CA LEU A 135 6.89 -12.50 -14.13
C LEU A 135 5.74 -13.02 -14.99
N GLN A 136 6.07 -13.63 -16.12
CA GLN A 136 5.12 -14.23 -17.04
C GLN A 136 4.96 -15.71 -16.75
N LEU A 137 3.81 -16.09 -16.19
CA LEU A 137 3.45 -17.48 -15.97
C LEU A 137 2.52 -17.96 -17.09
N THR A 138 2.92 -19.00 -17.80
CA THR A 138 2.07 -19.67 -18.80
C THR A 138 1.79 -21.09 -18.37
N GLY A 139 0.64 -21.64 -18.78
CA GLY A 139 0.28 -23.00 -18.44
C GLY A 139 -0.76 -23.60 -19.36
N LYS A 140 -0.67 -24.93 -19.51
CA LYS A 140 -1.67 -25.77 -20.18
C LYS A 140 -1.93 -27.02 -19.34
N PRO A 141 -3.15 -27.59 -19.37
CA PRO A 141 -3.44 -28.83 -18.66
C PRO A 141 -2.58 -29.98 -19.20
N LYS A 142 -2.07 -30.81 -18.30
CA LYS A 142 -1.57 -32.15 -18.65
C LYS A 142 -2.75 -33.09 -18.92
N SER A 143 -2.47 -34.25 -19.53
CA SER A 143 -3.50 -35.27 -19.78
C SER A 143 -4.26 -35.62 -18.49
N GLY A 144 -5.59 -35.60 -18.56
CA GLY A 144 -6.49 -35.85 -17.41
C GLY A 144 -6.74 -34.63 -16.50
N ALA A 145 -5.99 -33.54 -16.64
CA ALA A 145 -6.33 -32.27 -16.01
C ALA A 145 -7.39 -31.53 -16.83
N ASN A 146 -8.25 -30.79 -16.14
CA ASN A 146 -9.32 -30.01 -16.76
C ASN A 146 -9.13 -28.57 -16.29
N PHE A 147 -8.66 -27.68 -17.17
CA PHE A 147 -8.66 -26.23 -17.05
C PHE A 147 -8.18 -25.65 -18.39
N GLN A 148 -8.50 -24.39 -18.68
CA GLN A 148 -8.11 -23.75 -19.94
C GLN A 148 -6.64 -23.28 -19.91
N PRO A 149 -5.93 -23.29 -21.06
CA PRO A 149 -4.65 -22.63 -21.19
C PRO A 149 -4.69 -21.17 -20.69
N PHE A 150 -3.61 -20.73 -20.06
CA PHE A 150 -3.53 -19.37 -19.51
C PHE A 150 -2.15 -18.74 -19.72
N LYS A 151 -2.13 -17.40 -19.63
CA LYS A 151 -0.96 -16.56 -19.52
C LYS A 151 -1.26 -15.43 -18.53
N PHE A 152 -0.41 -15.29 -17.53
CA PHE A 152 -0.47 -14.22 -16.53
C PHE A 152 0.81 -13.42 -16.55
N ASN A 153 0.69 -12.10 -16.38
CA ASN A 153 1.83 -11.19 -16.28
C ASN A 153 1.77 -10.46 -14.95
N PHE A 154 2.68 -10.77 -14.04
CA PHE A 154 2.79 -10.11 -12.75
C PHE A 154 3.94 -9.11 -12.78
N GLU A 155 3.61 -7.82 -12.73
CA GLU A 155 4.61 -6.80 -12.42
C GLU A 155 5.08 -6.92 -10.97
N VAL A 156 6.40 -6.93 -10.77
CA VAL A 156 7.08 -7.04 -9.48
C VAL A 156 8.15 -5.95 -9.39
N THR A 157 8.12 -5.19 -8.31
CA THR A 157 9.17 -4.21 -7.99
C THR A 157 10.22 -4.85 -7.11
N VAL A 158 11.48 -4.79 -7.53
CA VAL A 158 12.64 -5.35 -6.83
C VAL A 158 13.46 -4.23 -6.22
N ALA A 159 13.65 -4.28 -4.90
CA ALA A 159 14.44 -3.31 -4.15
C ALA A 159 15.96 -3.59 -4.23
N ALA A 160 16.77 -2.63 -3.77
CA ALA A 160 18.21 -2.82 -3.64
C ALA A 160 18.56 -3.84 -2.55
N GLY A 161 19.35 -4.86 -2.92
CA GLY A 161 19.92 -5.81 -1.97
C GLY A 161 21.17 -5.29 -1.27
N VAL A 162 21.62 -6.03 -0.26
CA VAL A 162 22.74 -5.63 0.62
C VAL A 162 24.10 -5.52 -0.10
N GLY A 163 24.22 -6.06 -1.32
CA GLY A 163 25.46 -6.08 -2.12
C GLY A 163 25.57 -5.02 -3.23
N VAL A 164 24.55 -4.19 -3.46
CA VAL A 164 24.65 -3.11 -4.44
C VAL A 164 25.44 -1.98 -3.80
N LYS A 165 26.77 -2.01 -3.93
CA LYS A 165 27.59 -0.82 -3.69
C LYS A 165 27.02 0.29 -4.58
N LYS A 166 26.36 1.27 -3.97
CA LYS A 166 26.18 2.58 -4.60
C LYS A 166 27.59 3.02 -4.96
N ASN A 167 27.99 2.94 -6.21
CA ASN A 167 29.03 3.83 -6.70
C ASN A 167 28.35 5.19 -6.71
N PRO A 168 28.63 6.12 -5.77
CA PRO A 168 28.38 7.50 -6.09
C PRO A 168 29.24 7.76 -7.33
N VAL A 169 28.62 8.18 -8.42
CA VAL A 169 29.36 8.78 -9.52
C VAL A 169 30.02 10.02 -8.93
N SER A 170 31.28 9.83 -8.52
CA SER A 170 32.16 10.84 -7.99
C SER A 170 32.64 11.68 -9.16
N SER A 171 31.87 12.71 -9.50
CA SER A 171 32.37 13.82 -10.30
C SER A 171 33.08 14.79 -9.37
N GLN A 172 34.32 14.51 -8.99
CA GLN A 172 35.18 15.56 -8.43
C GLN A 172 36.63 15.35 -8.87
N GLN A 173 37.02 16.15 -9.85
CA GLN A 173 38.41 16.52 -10.07
C GLN A 173 38.90 17.33 -8.85
N THR A 174 40.16 17.10 -8.52
CA THR A 174 41.05 17.83 -7.59
C THR A 174 40.79 19.33 -7.50
N ILE A 175 40.87 19.93 -6.30
CA ILE A 175 41.78 21.02 -5.88
C ILE A 175 41.67 21.20 -4.35
N ASP A 176 42.82 21.05 -3.69
CA ASP A 176 43.39 21.69 -2.48
C ASP A 176 42.51 22.31 -1.36
N ASP A 177 43.06 22.12 -0.15
CA ASP A 177 42.61 22.56 1.17
C ASP A 177 41.99 23.96 1.27
N VAL A 178 40.73 24.02 1.72
CA VAL A 178 40.23 25.11 2.58
C VAL A 178 39.28 24.51 3.62
N ALA A 179 39.65 24.65 4.90
CA ALA A 179 38.77 24.35 6.02
C ALA A 179 37.52 25.24 5.99
N ILE A 180 36.33 24.63 5.93
CA ILE A 180 35.06 25.32 6.23
C ILE A 180 34.19 24.43 7.12
N GLU A 181 34.02 24.93 8.33
CA GLU A 181 32.85 24.88 9.21
C GLU A 181 31.63 24.05 8.75
N LYS A 182 31.14 23.23 9.69
CA LYS A 182 29.83 22.59 9.63
C LYS A 182 28.73 23.66 9.62
N ASN A 183 28.32 24.11 8.43
CA ASN A 183 27.06 24.82 8.24
C ASN A 183 25.92 23.81 8.34
N LEU A 184 25.57 23.47 9.58
CA LEU A 184 24.25 22.94 9.88
C LEU A 184 23.27 24.02 9.43
N SER A 185 22.44 23.72 8.43
CA SER A 185 21.30 24.56 8.06
C SER A 185 20.44 24.74 9.31
N SER A 186 20.71 25.85 9.98
CA SER A 186 20.04 26.32 11.19
C SER A 186 18.60 26.64 10.82
N PHE A 187 17.73 25.64 10.93
CA PHE A 187 16.31 25.91 11.06
C PHE A 187 16.13 26.84 12.26
N PRO A 188 15.51 28.01 12.10
CA PRO A 188 15.28 28.88 13.23
C PRO A 188 14.39 28.17 14.26
N VAL A 189 14.88 28.12 15.51
CA VAL A 189 14.26 27.43 16.66
C VAL A 189 12.89 28.03 17.06
N TRP A 190 12.43 29.12 16.43
CA TRP A 190 11.10 29.69 16.68
C TRP A 190 9.96 29.04 15.87
N ALA A 191 10.26 28.17 14.89
CA ALA A 191 9.23 27.57 14.03
C ALA A 191 8.50 26.34 14.61
N ILE A 192 8.81 25.92 15.85
CA ILE A 192 8.15 24.81 16.55
C ILE A 192 7.33 25.33 17.75
N ALA A 193 6.56 26.40 17.55
CA ALA A 193 5.78 27.00 18.63
C ALA A 193 4.37 27.44 18.23
N ILE A 194 3.73 26.82 17.23
CA ILE A 194 2.33 27.14 16.90
C ILE A 194 1.60 25.88 16.39
N PRO A 195 1.32 24.89 17.25
CA PRO A 195 -0.09 24.49 17.40
C PRO A 195 -0.50 24.04 18.82
N THR A 196 0.28 24.34 19.86
CA THR A 196 -0.10 23.97 21.25
C THR A 196 -0.80 25.10 22.03
N VAL A 197 -0.79 26.34 21.53
CA VAL A 197 -1.39 27.50 22.25
C VAL A 197 -2.90 27.65 22.01
N THR A 198 -3.47 27.04 20.97
CA THR A 198 -4.91 27.17 20.68
C THR A 198 -5.81 26.29 21.55
N PHE A 199 -5.33 25.14 22.05
CA PHE A 199 -6.15 24.25 22.88
C PHE A 199 -6.26 24.70 24.35
N LEU A 200 -5.21 25.30 24.94
CA LEU A 200 -5.23 25.76 26.33
C LEU A 200 -6.09 27.02 26.56
N GLY A 201 -6.17 27.92 25.56
CA GLY A 201 -6.99 29.13 25.65
C GLY A 201 -8.50 28.86 25.69
N ILE A 202 -8.97 27.85 24.95
CA ILE A 202 -10.38 27.46 24.92
C ILE A 202 -10.80 26.89 26.29
N ALA A 203 -9.96 26.05 26.91
CA ALA A 203 -10.25 25.47 28.22
C ALA A 203 -10.34 26.53 29.33
N PHE A 204 -9.45 27.54 29.33
CA PHE A 204 -9.47 28.63 30.30
C PHE A 204 -10.66 29.59 30.11
N GLY A 205 -11.02 29.91 28.86
CA GLY A 205 -12.18 30.75 28.55
C GLY A 205 -13.51 30.14 28.99
N VAL A 206 -13.67 28.82 28.83
CA VAL A 206 -14.87 28.09 29.30
C VAL A 206 -14.95 28.06 30.83
N TRP A 207 -13.81 27.93 31.53
CA TRP A 207 -13.76 27.95 32.99
C TRP A 207 -14.12 29.32 33.59
N GLN A 208 -13.68 30.42 32.97
CA GLN A 208 -14.03 31.78 33.40
C GLN A 208 -15.53 32.08 33.24
N LEU A 209 -16.16 31.58 32.16
CA LEU A 209 -17.60 31.77 31.92
C LEU A 209 -18.49 30.95 32.86
N GLN A 210 -17.99 29.83 33.42
CA GLN A 210 -18.71 29.06 34.44
C GLN A 210 -18.59 29.64 35.85
N LYS A 211 -17.49 30.35 36.17
CA LYS A 211 -17.32 31.04 37.45
C LYS A 211 -18.10 32.37 37.55
N GLY A 212 -18.40 33.02 36.43
CA GLY A 212 -19.18 34.27 36.40
C GLY A 212 -20.70 34.13 36.54
N LYS A 213 -21.23 32.91 36.76
CA LYS A 213 -22.68 32.63 36.78
C LYS A 213 -23.19 31.99 38.07
N GLY A 214 -22.43 32.13 39.14
CA GLY A 214 -22.78 31.64 40.48
C GLY A 214 -22.37 32.62 41.57
N SER A 215 -22.90 33.85 41.53
CA SER A 215 -23.07 34.73 42.71
C SER A 215 -23.83 36.01 42.34
N ALA A 216 -25.15 35.96 42.41
CA ALA A 216 -26.06 37.07 42.70
C ALA A 216 -27.47 36.47 42.82
N ASP A 217 -28.18 36.89 43.87
CA ASP A 217 -29.48 36.40 44.35
C ASP A 217 -30.59 36.29 43.30
#